data_AF-A0A4R6XGM5-F1
#
_entry.id   AF-A0A4R6XGM5-F1
#
_cell.length_a   1.000
_cell.length_b   1.000
_cell.length_c   1.000
_cell.angle_alpha   90.00
_cell.angle_beta   90.00
_cell.angle_gamma   90.00
#
_symmetry.space_group_name_H-M   'P 1'
#
loop_
_entity.id
_entity.type
_entity.pdbx_description
1 polymer ?
#
loop_
_entity_poly.entity_id
_entity_poly.type
_entity_poly.pdbx_seq_one_letter_code
_entity_poly.pdbx_strand_id
1 'polypeptide(L)'
;MKKERTNKYITALVFTMTVFSFNIHAEVTEKSISLLSQQIVDHLSRDHDEFVLSEVIGSDIDKNEYLPIDLQIRPHSLIFENLSATERKQIKLLISQVLSPKGYLKLLTNLSIDNDLSKQSDRSTKHAIKFYGKPSTGSWGFKFEGYHLSLTFLLENHEFKFINFFIGQDIKMLNKTEFLPSALYNQEAQMGSDLMNGLSARQLGKTYLSMNAPNDIITNPKQSYRIQEKWGLPSKSLSKKQMPSFEYWVMQYLDLFNIQLIKRFIDEVKEHKFEELYFVWSGHLDISNKNFYYLIYNDRIIIEHSVRDNHIHSITRITF
;
A
#
# COMPACT_ATOMS: atom_id res chain seq x y z
N MET A 1 -27.83 -62.29 -33.52
CA MET A 1 -27.30 -62.11 -32.15
C MET A 1 -26.16 -61.09 -32.21
N LYS A 2 -26.27 -60.01 -31.42
CA LYS A 2 -25.32 -58.88 -31.28
C LYS A 2 -23.91 -59.30 -30.82
N LYS A 3 -22.88 -58.61 -31.31
CA LYS A 3 -21.84 -57.84 -30.56
C LYS A 3 -20.77 -57.33 -31.57
N GLU A 4 -20.55 -56.01 -31.75
CA GLU A 4 -19.66 -55.14 -30.95
C GLU A 4 -18.23 -55.72 -30.82
N ARG A 5 -17.10 -55.08 -31.17
CA ARG A 5 -16.69 -53.69 -30.90
C ARG A 5 -15.31 -53.35 -31.50
N THR A 6 -15.19 -52.11 -31.96
CA THR A 6 -14.07 -51.14 -31.83
C THR A 6 -12.68 -51.34 -32.49
N ASN A 7 -12.43 -50.47 -33.47
CA ASN A 7 -11.13 -49.93 -33.92
C ASN A 7 -10.23 -49.44 -32.77
N LYS A 8 -8.92 -49.69 -32.86
CA LYS A 8 -7.89 -48.82 -32.25
C LYS A 8 -6.66 -48.76 -33.16
N TYR A 9 -6.58 -47.71 -33.97
CA TYR A 9 -5.32 -47.18 -34.47
C TYR A 9 -4.71 -46.31 -33.36
N ILE A 10 -3.56 -46.70 -32.84
CA ILE A 10 -2.73 -45.84 -31.98
C ILE A 10 -1.66 -45.24 -32.89
N THR A 11 -1.90 -44.02 -33.37
CA THR A 11 -0.87 -43.21 -34.02
C THR A 11 -0.34 -42.23 -32.97
N ALA A 12 0.95 -42.35 -32.68
CA ALA A 12 1.68 -41.52 -31.75
C ALA A 12 1.76 -40.07 -32.27
N LEU A 13 1.39 -39.11 -31.43
CA LEU A 13 1.70 -37.69 -31.63
C LEU A 13 2.60 -37.25 -30.49
N VAL A 14 3.91 -37.23 -30.73
CA VAL A 14 4.88 -36.61 -29.83
C VAL A 14 4.82 -35.10 -30.09
N PHE A 15 4.19 -34.38 -29.17
CA PHE A 15 4.17 -32.92 -29.17
C PHE A 15 5.35 -32.42 -28.35
N THR A 16 6.47 -32.12 -28.99
CA THR A 16 7.56 -31.38 -28.35
C THR A 16 7.13 -29.92 -28.19
N MET A 17 6.58 -29.58 -27.02
CA MET A 17 6.44 -28.19 -26.60
C MET A 17 7.83 -27.64 -26.27
N THR A 18 8.46 -26.99 -27.26
CA THR A 18 9.54 -26.04 -26.97
C THR A 18 8.89 -24.76 -26.46
N VAL A 19 8.71 -24.66 -25.14
CA VAL A 19 8.38 -23.39 -24.49
C VAL A 19 9.64 -22.53 -24.48
N PHE A 20 9.79 -21.66 -25.47
CA PHE A 20 10.70 -20.52 -25.37
C PHE A 20 10.09 -19.52 -24.38
N SER A 21 10.37 -19.69 -23.10
CA SER A 21 10.07 -18.68 -22.07
C SER A 21 11.08 -17.54 -22.19
N PHE A 22 10.87 -16.61 -23.13
CA PHE A 22 11.43 -15.27 -22.98
C PHE A 22 10.52 -14.48 -22.05
N ASN A 23 10.74 -14.65 -20.75
CA ASN A 23 10.26 -13.71 -19.74
C ASN A 23 11.47 -13.26 -18.91
N ILE A 24 12.35 -12.48 -19.54
CA ILE A 24 13.18 -11.55 -18.78
C ILE A 24 12.23 -10.42 -18.41
N HIS A 25 11.45 -10.58 -17.34
CA HIS A 25 11.05 -9.40 -16.60
C HIS A 25 12.35 -8.84 -16.06
N ALA A 26 12.84 -7.75 -16.65
CA ALA A 26 14.03 -7.08 -16.15
C ALA A 26 13.83 -6.85 -14.65
N GLU A 27 14.81 -7.28 -13.86
CA GLU A 27 14.77 -7.13 -12.41
C GLU A 27 14.60 -5.63 -12.07
N VAL A 28 13.57 -5.32 -11.29
CA VAL A 28 13.33 -3.98 -10.79
C VAL A 28 14.35 -3.74 -9.69
N THR A 29 15.19 -2.74 -9.91
CA THR A 29 16.26 -2.35 -8.99
C THR A 29 16.12 -0.87 -8.67
N GLU A 30 16.72 -0.43 -7.58
CA GLU A 30 16.79 0.99 -7.20
C GLU A 30 17.43 1.82 -8.31
N LYS A 31 18.40 1.22 -9.03
CA LYS A 31 19.04 1.83 -10.20
C LYS A 31 18.08 1.97 -11.38
N SER A 32 17.28 0.95 -11.71
CA SER A 32 16.32 1.05 -12.82
C SER A 32 15.21 2.06 -12.52
N ILE A 33 14.75 2.13 -11.27
CA ILE A 33 13.79 3.15 -10.79
C ILE A 33 14.40 4.55 -10.87
N SER A 34 15.66 4.72 -10.45
CA SER A 34 16.36 6.01 -10.51
C SER A 34 16.51 6.51 -11.95
N LEU A 35 16.85 5.62 -12.89
CA LEU A 35 16.98 5.96 -14.30
C LEU A 35 15.63 6.35 -14.93
N LEU A 36 14.58 5.56 -14.69
CA LEU A 36 13.23 5.87 -15.17
C LEU A 36 12.74 7.22 -14.60
N SER A 37 13.00 7.47 -13.32
CA SER A 37 12.61 8.72 -12.67
C SER A 37 13.37 9.91 -13.24
N GLN A 38 14.66 9.76 -13.55
CA GLN A 38 15.43 10.82 -14.22
C GLN A 38 14.83 11.15 -15.58
N GLN A 39 14.48 10.14 -16.39
CA GLN A 39 13.83 10.34 -17.69
C GLN A 39 12.48 11.06 -17.57
N ILE A 40 11.71 10.76 -16.54
CA ILE A 40 10.43 11.43 -16.26
C ILE A 40 10.67 12.87 -15.87
N VAL A 41 11.57 13.13 -14.92
CA VAL A 41 11.91 14.49 -14.47
C VAL A 41 12.43 15.34 -15.64
N ASP A 42 13.30 14.80 -16.49
CA ASP A 42 13.81 15.50 -17.68
C ASP A 42 12.72 15.76 -18.73
N HIS A 43 11.69 14.93 -18.79
CA HIS A 43 10.55 15.15 -19.67
C HIS A 43 9.65 16.26 -19.11
N LEU A 44 9.26 16.15 -17.84
CA LEU A 44 8.39 17.11 -17.17
C LEU A 44 9.03 18.51 -17.12
N SER A 45 10.34 18.60 -16.85
CA SER A 45 11.07 19.87 -16.81
C SER A 45 11.13 20.59 -18.16
N ARG A 46 10.97 19.88 -19.28
CA ARG A 46 10.95 20.47 -20.63
C ARG A 46 9.56 20.93 -21.05
N ASP A 47 8.53 20.26 -20.55
CA ASP A 47 7.16 20.41 -21.04
C ASP A 47 6.27 21.25 -20.09
N HIS A 48 6.69 21.45 -18.83
CA HIS A 48 5.96 22.21 -17.81
C HIS A 48 6.88 23.26 -17.15
N ASP A 49 6.69 24.54 -17.46
CA ASP A 49 7.49 25.65 -16.90
C ASP A 49 7.34 25.78 -15.37
N GLU A 50 6.21 25.34 -14.82
CA GLU A 50 5.94 25.33 -13.38
C GLU A 50 6.58 24.15 -12.63
N PHE A 51 7.18 23.20 -13.34
CA PHE A 51 7.81 22.03 -12.72
C PHE A 51 9.07 22.43 -11.96
N VAL A 52 9.08 22.15 -10.67
CA VAL A 52 10.21 22.40 -9.78
C VAL A 52 10.43 21.20 -8.89
N LEU A 53 11.69 20.78 -8.76
CA LEU A 53 12.07 19.76 -7.78
C LEU A 53 12.00 20.36 -6.38
N SER A 54 11.28 19.69 -5.48
CA SER A 54 11.29 20.08 -4.07
C SER A 54 12.59 19.63 -3.39
N GLU A 55 13.02 20.37 -2.38
CA GLU A 55 14.20 19.99 -1.60
C GLU A 55 13.96 18.67 -0.85
N VAL A 56 15.02 17.87 -0.74
CA VAL A 56 15.02 16.70 0.15
C VAL A 56 15.44 17.14 1.54
N ILE A 57 14.47 17.57 2.33
CA ILE A 57 14.71 18.03 3.70
C ILE A 57 14.63 16.82 4.64
N GLY A 58 15.77 16.17 4.92
CA GLY A 58 15.96 15.18 5.99
C GLY A 58 14.70 14.40 6.45
N SER A 59 14.51 14.31 7.77
CA SER A 59 13.39 13.58 8.41
C SER A 59 11.98 14.17 8.19
N ASP A 60 11.80 15.18 7.32
CA ASP A 60 10.51 15.88 7.20
C ASP A 60 9.55 15.25 6.18
N ILE A 61 10.07 14.50 5.19
CA ILE A 61 9.24 13.55 4.41
C ILE A 61 8.56 12.54 5.35
N ASP A 62 9.16 12.29 6.52
CA ASP A 62 8.71 11.34 7.53
C ASP A 62 7.71 11.90 8.54
N LYS A 63 7.51 13.23 8.60
CA LYS A 63 6.70 13.86 9.67
C LYS A 63 5.35 14.39 9.21
N ASN A 64 5.15 14.75 7.94
CA ASN A 64 3.88 15.33 7.49
C ASN A 64 3.41 14.93 6.07
N GLU A 65 4.22 14.19 5.30
CA GLU A 65 4.01 13.97 3.86
C GLU A 65 3.50 12.57 3.49
N TYR A 66 3.08 11.77 4.48
CA TYR A 66 2.52 10.43 4.28
C TYR A 66 0.98 10.39 4.22
N LEU A 67 0.33 11.52 4.47
CA LEU A 67 -1.10 11.70 4.24
C LEU A 67 -1.35 12.55 3.00
N PRO A 68 -2.55 12.40 2.38
CA PRO A 68 -3.04 13.38 1.43
C PRO A 68 -2.98 14.79 2.04
N ILE A 69 -2.27 15.72 1.39
CA ILE A 69 -2.31 17.13 1.79
C ILE A 69 -3.65 17.72 1.33
N ASP A 70 -4.08 18.79 2.03
CA ASP A 70 -5.25 19.57 1.62
C ASP A 70 -5.18 19.87 0.10
N LEU A 71 -6.23 19.43 -0.60
CA LEU A 71 -6.36 19.44 -2.05
C LEU A 71 -6.14 20.82 -2.68
N GLN A 72 -6.26 21.88 -1.89
CA GLN A 72 -6.17 23.27 -2.35
C GLN A 72 -4.73 23.79 -2.45
N ILE A 73 -3.75 23.16 -1.78
CA ILE A 73 -2.36 23.65 -1.76
C ILE A 73 -1.39 22.48 -1.96
N ARG A 74 -0.96 22.27 -3.21
CA ARG A 74 0.06 21.27 -3.60
C ARG A 74 1.26 21.96 -4.27
N PRO A 75 2.11 22.63 -3.49
CA PRO A 75 3.22 23.41 -4.04
C PRO A 75 4.23 22.48 -4.71
N HIS A 76 4.72 22.89 -5.88
CA HIS A 76 5.69 22.15 -6.70
C HIS A 76 5.20 20.76 -7.15
N SER A 77 3.87 20.54 -7.14
CA SER A 77 3.26 19.32 -7.67
C SER A 77 2.62 19.60 -9.03
N LEU A 78 2.70 18.65 -9.96
CA LEU A 78 1.95 18.69 -11.20
C LEU A 78 0.64 17.92 -11.04
N ILE A 79 -0.46 18.50 -11.53
CA ILE A 79 -1.77 17.86 -11.54
C ILE A 79 -1.76 16.73 -12.57
N PHE A 80 -1.92 15.50 -12.10
CA PHE A 80 -1.77 14.29 -12.91
C PHE A 80 -2.74 14.25 -14.09
N GLU A 81 -3.98 14.71 -13.91
CA GLU A 81 -4.99 14.76 -14.95
C GLU A 81 -4.66 15.76 -16.07
N ASN A 82 -3.88 16.80 -15.77
CA ASN A 82 -3.48 17.82 -16.75
C ASN A 82 -2.30 17.37 -17.62
N LEU A 83 -1.56 16.34 -17.22
CA LEU A 83 -0.42 15.81 -17.97
C LEU A 83 -0.86 15.13 -19.27
N SER A 84 0.05 15.08 -20.26
CA SER A 84 -0.16 14.35 -21.51
C SER A 84 -0.35 12.85 -21.27
N ALA A 85 -0.92 12.16 -22.27
CA ALA A 85 -1.09 10.71 -22.19
C ALA A 85 0.24 9.96 -21.98
N THR A 86 1.32 10.46 -22.59
CA THR A 86 2.67 9.91 -22.46
C THR A 86 3.21 10.07 -21.05
N GLU A 87 3.14 11.27 -20.47
CA GLU A 87 3.62 11.54 -19.11
C GLU A 87 2.83 10.75 -18.07
N ARG A 88 1.49 10.69 -18.20
CA ARG A 88 0.65 9.86 -17.34
C ARG A 88 1.03 8.38 -17.41
N LYS A 89 1.38 7.89 -18.60
CA LYS A 89 1.85 6.50 -18.78
C LYS A 89 3.21 6.29 -18.10
N GLN A 90 4.13 7.25 -18.20
CA GLN A 90 5.44 7.14 -17.54
C GLN A 90 5.33 7.17 -16.01
N ILE A 91 4.48 8.04 -15.45
CA ILE A 91 4.22 8.08 -13.99
C ILE A 91 3.58 6.78 -13.52
N LYS A 92 2.57 6.26 -14.24
CA LYS A 92 1.99 4.95 -13.96
C LYS A 92 3.03 3.84 -14.01
N LEU A 93 3.94 3.88 -14.99
CA LEU A 93 5.05 2.93 -15.08
C LEU A 93 5.96 3.04 -13.85
N LEU A 94 6.37 4.23 -13.44
CA LEU A 94 7.16 4.45 -12.22
C LEU A 94 6.47 3.88 -10.97
N ILE A 95 5.19 4.20 -10.77
CA ILE A 95 4.39 3.67 -9.65
C ILE A 95 4.34 2.14 -9.69
N SER A 96 4.18 1.54 -10.88
CA SER A 96 4.16 0.08 -11.03
C SER A 96 5.51 -0.59 -10.76
N GLN A 97 6.62 0.15 -10.76
CA GLN A 97 7.91 -0.37 -10.30
C GLN A 97 7.94 -0.46 -8.77
N VAL A 98 7.34 0.51 -8.07
CA VAL A 98 7.34 0.62 -6.61
C VAL A 98 6.31 -0.30 -5.94
N LEU A 99 5.13 -0.43 -6.52
CA LEU A 99 4.06 -1.28 -6.01
C LEU A 99 4.09 -2.68 -6.63
N SER A 100 3.59 -3.67 -5.89
CA SER A 100 3.29 -4.98 -6.46
C SER A 100 2.05 -4.90 -7.37
N PRO A 101 1.73 -5.96 -8.14
CA PRO A 101 0.43 -6.03 -8.83
C PRO A 101 -0.77 -5.82 -7.88
N LYS A 102 -0.70 -6.34 -6.64
CA LYS A 102 -1.75 -6.14 -5.62
C LYS A 102 -1.86 -4.68 -5.21
N GLY A 103 -0.74 -4.03 -4.86
CA GLY A 103 -0.72 -2.62 -4.46
C GLY A 103 -1.13 -1.69 -5.59
N TYR A 104 -0.64 -1.96 -6.81
CA TYR A 104 -0.97 -1.19 -8.00
C TYR A 104 -2.46 -1.29 -8.34
N LEU A 105 -3.06 -2.49 -8.20
CA LEU A 105 -4.51 -2.65 -8.37
C LEU A 105 -5.29 -1.82 -7.34
N LYS A 106 -4.90 -1.85 -6.06
CA LYS A 106 -5.52 -1.00 -5.02
C LYS A 106 -5.41 0.48 -5.38
N LEU A 107 -4.25 0.93 -5.85
CA LEU A 107 -4.06 2.32 -6.32
C LEU A 107 -4.97 2.66 -7.49
N LEU A 108 -5.03 1.84 -8.54
CA LEU A 108 -5.91 2.08 -9.69
C LEU A 108 -7.40 2.12 -9.30
N THR A 109 -7.79 1.23 -8.40
CA THR A 109 -9.14 1.22 -7.83
C THR A 109 -9.44 2.53 -7.12
N ASN A 110 -8.51 3.04 -6.30
CA ASN A 110 -8.64 4.34 -5.63
C ASN A 110 -8.76 5.50 -6.64
N LEU A 111 -7.92 5.54 -7.67
CA LEU A 111 -8.02 6.53 -8.74
C LEU A 111 -9.41 6.55 -9.39
N SER A 112 -9.99 5.36 -9.61
CA SER A 112 -11.33 5.24 -10.19
C SER A 112 -12.41 5.77 -9.24
N ILE A 113 -12.32 5.48 -7.95
CA ILE A 113 -13.27 5.96 -6.94
C ILE A 113 -13.22 7.48 -6.82
N ASP A 114 -12.00 8.04 -6.74
CA ASP A 114 -11.79 9.48 -6.62
C ASP A 114 -12.32 10.20 -7.89
N ASN A 115 -12.16 9.60 -9.07
CA ASN A 115 -12.76 10.12 -10.31
C ASN A 115 -14.30 10.07 -10.28
N ASP A 116 -14.91 9.02 -9.74
CA ASP A 116 -16.37 8.96 -9.62
C ASP A 116 -16.92 9.90 -8.53
N LEU A 117 -16.17 10.14 -7.47
CA LEU A 117 -16.45 11.15 -6.45
C LEU A 117 -16.41 12.56 -7.03
N SER A 118 -15.49 12.85 -7.97
CA SER A 118 -15.37 14.15 -8.65
C SER A 118 -16.67 14.59 -9.34
N LYS A 119 -17.49 13.63 -9.76
CA LYS A 119 -18.76 13.88 -10.46
C LYS A 119 -19.91 14.21 -9.50
N GLN A 120 -19.71 13.99 -8.20
CA GLN A 120 -20.73 14.06 -7.16
C GLN A 120 -20.37 15.04 -6.03
N SER A 121 -19.18 15.62 -6.03
CA SER A 121 -18.67 16.51 -4.99
C SER A 121 -17.94 17.70 -5.58
N ASP A 122 -18.11 18.88 -4.98
CA ASP A 122 -17.34 20.08 -5.31
C ASP A 122 -15.89 20.03 -4.81
N ARG A 123 -15.50 18.97 -4.08
CA ARG A 123 -14.12 18.77 -3.62
C ARG A 123 -13.26 18.29 -4.78
N SER A 124 -12.08 18.90 -4.93
CA SER A 124 -11.10 18.47 -5.93
C SER A 124 -10.57 17.07 -5.62
N THR A 125 -10.99 16.04 -6.35
CA THR A 125 -10.44 14.69 -6.20
C THR A 125 -9.28 14.42 -7.18
N LYS A 126 -8.70 15.48 -7.73
CA LYS A 126 -7.59 15.38 -8.68
C LYS A 126 -6.34 14.81 -8.00
N HIS A 127 -5.53 14.12 -8.77
CA HIS A 127 -4.26 13.56 -8.31
C HIS A 127 -3.11 14.50 -8.65
N ALA A 128 -2.01 14.36 -7.93
CA ALA A 128 -0.81 15.12 -8.19
C ALA A 128 0.45 14.27 -7.98
N ILE A 129 1.49 14.61 -8.72
CA ILE A 129 2.83 14.06 -8.57
C ILE A 129 3.79 15.17 -8.15
N LYS A 130 4.64 14.86 -7.19
CA LYS A 130 5.71 15.74 -6.71
C LYS A 130 7.01 14.96 -6.67
N PHE A 131 8.09 15.56 -7.13
CA PHE A 131 9.43 14.98 -7.06
C PHE A 131 10.28 15.77 -6.06
N TYR A 132 11.08 15.02 -5.30
CA TYR A 132 12.01 15.54 -4.31
C TYR A 132 13.44 15.20 -4.74
N GLY A 133 14.30 16.22 -4.79
CA GLY A 133 15.68 16.05 -5.23
C GLY A 133 15.79 15.59 -6.69
N LYS A 134 17.03 15.47 -7.17
CA LYS A 134 17.30 14.99 -8.53
C LYS A 134 17.48 13.47 -8.50
N PRO A 135 16.72 12.70 -9.29
CA PRO A 135 16.92 11.26 -9.38
C PRO A 135 18.36 10.87 -9.70
N SER A 136 18.79 9.70 -9.22
CA SER A 136 20.15 9.17 -9.43
C SER A 136 21.30 9.95 -8.76
N THR A 137 21.02 11.02 -8.01
CA THR A 137 22.04 11.75 -7.24
C THR A 137 21.61 11.92 -5.79
N GLY A 138 22.44 11.48 -4.84
CA GLY A 138 22.18 11.64 -3.40
C GLY A 138 20.83 11.08 -2.97
N SER A 139 20.08 11.89 -2.21
CA SER A 139 18.73 11.57 -1.76
C SER A 139 17.71 12.12 -2.75
N TRP A 140 16.71 11.32 -3.10
CA TRP A 140 15.63 11.71 -3.99
C TRP A 140 14.39 10.84 -3.78
N GLY A 141 13.23 11.36 -4.15
CA GLY A 141 11.97 10.64 -3.97
C GLY A 141 10.84 11.20 -4.80
N PHE A 142 9.67 10.61 -4.66
CA PHE A 142 8.44 11.19 -5.19
C PHE A 142 7.28 10.97 -4.22
N LYS A 143 6.27 11.82 -4.36
CA LYS A 143 4.96 11.65 -3.75
C LYS A 143 3.89 11.69 -4.83
N PHE A 144 3.08 10.66 -4.88
CA PHE A 144 1.86 10.61 -5.68
C PHE A 144 0.66 10.63 -4.73
N GLU A 145 -0.19 11.64 -4.86
CA GLU A 145 -1.28 11.87 -3.91
C GLU A 145 -2.61 12.20 -4.59
N GLY A 146 -3.71 11.88 -3.91
CA GLY A 146 -5.10 12.08 -4.33
C GLY A 146 -5.95 12.60 -3.18
N TYR A 147 -7.25 12.34 -3.20
CA TYR A 147 -8.14 12.69 -2.08
C TYR A 147 -8.07 11.66 -0.96
N HIS A 148 -7.98 10.37 -1.33
CA HIS A 148 -7.78 9.27 -0.39
C HIS A 148 -6.53 8.45 -0.71
N LEU A 149 -5.48 9.09 -1.22
CA LEU A 149 -4.28 8.40 -1.68
C LEU A 149 -3.03 9.19 -1.32
N SER A 150 -2.03 8.52 -0.76
CA SER A 150 -0.67 9.03 -0.69
C SER A 150 0.31 7.87 -0.81
N LEU A 151 1.07 7.84 -1.89
CA LEU A 151 2.23 6.99 -2.09
C LEU A 151 3.46 7.89 -2.03
N THR A 152 4.31 7.69 -1.02
CA THR A 152 5.55 8.44 -0.86
C THR A 152 6.72 7.48 -0.85
N PHE A 153 7.78 7.83 -1.55
CA PHE A 153 8.95 7.00 -1.78
C PHE A 153 10.21 7.86 -1.64
N LEU A 154 11.22 7.36 -0.92
CA LEU A 154 12.51 8.02 -0.75
C LEU A 154 13.65 7.01 -0.86
N LEU A 155 14.59 7.33 -1.73
CA LEU A 155 15.90 6.70 -1.84
C LEU A 155 16.99 7.65 -1.36
N GLU A 156 18.03 7.10 -0.79
CA GLU A 156 19.30 7.77 -0.53
C GLU A 156 20.44 6.86 -0.98
N ASN A 157 21.31 7.37 -1.86
CA ASN A 157 22.46 6.63 -2.37
C ASN A 157 22.08 5.25 -2.96
N HIS A 158 20.96 5.20 -3.68
CA HIS A 158 20.37 3.97 -4.25
C HIS A 158 19.90 2.93 -3.22
N GLU A 159 19.71 3.32 -1.96
CA GLU A 159 19.07 2.50 -0.95
C GLU A 159 17.75 3.10 -0.49
N PHE A 160 16.77 2.26 -0.21
CA PHE A 160 15.53 2.70 0.41
C PHE A 160 15.79 3.30 1.78
N LYS A 161 15.11 4.42 2.05
CA LYS A 161 15.02 5.00 3.38
C LYS A 161 13.60 4.98 3.90
N PHE A 162 12.65 5.23 3.02
CA PHE A 162 11.26 5.37 3.41
C PHE A 162 10.33 5.00 2.27
N ILE A 163 9.27 4.27 2.61
CA ILE A 163 8.12 4.08 1.74
C ILE A 163 6.83 4.14 2.57
N ASN A 164 5.85 4.85 2.02
CA ASN A 164 4.53 4.97 2.61
C ASN A 164 3.47 4.74 1.55
N PHE A 165 2.44 3.99 1.91
CA PHE A 165 1.23 3.86 1.12
C PHE A 165 0.01 4.03 2.01
N PHE A 166 -0.57 5.22 1.95
CA PHE A 166 -1.88 5.54 2.47
C PHE A 166 -2.92 5.34 1.36
N ILE A 167 -3.96 4.59 1.68
CA ILE A 167 -5.12 4.40 0.83
C ILE A 167 -6.39 4.50 1.68
N GLY A 168 -7.35 5.23 1.16
CA GLY A 168 -8.65 5.38 1.79
C GLY A 168 -9.80 5.20 0.82
N GLN A 169 -11.01 5.19 1.34
CA GLN A 169 -12.21 5.06 0.55
C GLN A 169 -13.44 5.61 1.27
N ASP A 170 -14.31 6.30 0.53
CA ASP A 170 -15.66 6.58 0.99
C ASP A 170 -16.56 5.35 0.80
N ILE A 171 -17.07 4.80 1.90
CA ILE A 171 -17.93 3.62 1.91
C ILE A 171 -19.22 3.86 1.14
N LYS A 172 -19.73 5.09 1.08
CA LYS A 172 -20.94 5.40 0.29
C LYS A 172 -20.71 5.18 -1.21
N MET A 173 -19.45 5.22 -1.66
CA MET A 173 -19.09 4.96 -3.06
C MET A 173 -18.96 3.48 -3.38
N LEU A 174 -18.64 2.63 -2.39
CA LEU A 174 -18.58 1.16 -2.59
C LEU A 174 -19.89 0.59 -3.14
N ASN A 175 -21.03 1.16 -2.73
CA ASN A 175 -22.36 0.70 -3.15
C ASN A 175 -22.81 1.23 -4.52
N LYS A 176 -22.07 2.19 -5.11
CA LYS A 176 -22.48 2.87 -6.36
C LYS A 176 -21.59 2.54 -7.55
N THR A 177 -20.37 2.07 -7.30
CA THR A 177 -19.44 1.68 -8.36
C THR A 177 -19.66 0.21 -8.72
N GLU A 178 -19.97 -0.08 -9.99
CA GLU A 178 -20.20 -1.45 -10.50
C GLU A 178 -18.96 -2.37 -10.38
N PHE A 179 -17.79 -1.82 -10.04
CA PHE A 179 -16.48 -2.46 -10.23
C PHE A 179 -15.66 -2.75 -8.95
N LEU A 180 -16.24 -2.68 -7.76
CA LEU A 180 -15.47 -2.79 -6.52
C LEU A 180 -15.82 -4.03 -5.69
N PRO A 181 -14.90 -4.99 -5.51
CA PRO A 181 -15.00 -5.92 -4.41
C PRO A 181 -14.69 -5.13 -3.13
N SER A 182 -15.71 -4.81 -2.34
CA SER A 182 -15.54 -4.44 -0.92
C SER A 182 -14.61 -5.44 -0.19
N ALA A 183 -14.55 -6.68 -0.68
CA ALA A 183 -13.60 -7.71 -0.29
C ALA A 183 -12.12 -7.26 -0.34
N LEU A 184 -11.67 -6.46 -1.33
CA LEU A 184 -10.26 -6.05 -1.44
C LEU A 184 -9.81 -5.12 -0.32
N TYR A 185 -10.71 -4.36 0.30
CA TYR A 185 -10.41 -3.49 1.42
C TYR A 185 -10.70 -4.14 2.78
N ASN A 186 -11.62 -5.10 2.79
CA ASN A 186 -12.03 -5.78 4.02
C ASN A 186 -11.25 -7.07 4.30
N GLN A 187 -10.50 -7.62 3.34
CA GLN A 187 -9.76 -8.86 3.55
C GLN A 187 -8.74 -8.74 4.69
N GLU A 188 -7.97 -7.63 4.74
CA GLU A 188 -7.03 -7.39 5.84
C GLU A 188 -7.75 -7.20 7.18
N ALA A 189 -8.90 -6.53 7.20
CA ALA A 189 -9.70 -6.36 8.42
C ALA A 189 -10.28 -7.68 8.94
N GLN A 190 -10.73 -8.56 8.04
CA GLN A 190 -11.24 -9.88 8.40
C GLN A 190 -10.14 -10.73 9.06
N MET A 191 -8.92 -10.73 8.51
CA MET A 191 -7.79 -11.44 9.12
C MET A 191 -7.50 -10.94 10.55
N GLY A 192 -7.55 -9.63 10.76
CA GLY A 192 -7.40 -9.03 12.08
C GLY A 192 -8.49 -9.46 13.05
N SER A 193 -9.77 -9.42 12.61
CA SER A 193 -10.91 -9.88 13.41
C SER A 193 -10.81 -11.37 13.76
N ASP A 194 -10.45 -12.22 12.80
CA ASP A 194 -10.28 -13.66 13.02
C ASP A 194 -9.19 -13.94 14.06
N LEU A 195 -8.06 -13.23 13.97
CA LEU A 195 -6.98 -13.33 14.96
C LEU A 195 -7.48 -12.90 16.34
N MET A 196 -8.19 -11.77 16.44
CA MET A 196 -8.77 -11.27 17.69
C MET A 196 -9.71 -12.29 18.33
N ASN A 197 -10.60 -12.91 17.56
CA ASN A 197 -11.51 -13.94 18.04
C ASN A 197 -10.78 -15.22 18.51
N GLY A 198 -9.58 -15.47 17.98
CA GLY A 198 -8.72 -16.57 18.38
C GLY A 198 -7.81 -16.29 19.59
N LEU A 199 -7.83 -15.08 20.16
CA LEU A 199 -6.99 -14.70 21.30
C LEU A 199 -7.56 -15.24 22.63
N SER A 200 -6.66 -15.65 23.53
CA SER A 200 -7.04 -15.94 24.92
C SER A 200 -7.46 -14.66 25.66
N ALA A 201 -8.22 -14.79 26.75
CA ALA A 201 -8.62 -13.65 27.58
C ALA A 201 -7.43 -12.76 28.03
N ARG A 202 -6.28 -13.38 28.34
CA ARG A 202 -5.05 -12.66 28.71
C ARG A 202 -4.45 -11.88 27.54
N GLN A 203 -4.49 -12.43 26.34
CA GLN A 203 -4.01 -11.76 25.14
C GLN A 203 -4.96 -10.63 24.75
N LEU A 204 -6.27 -10.88 24.75
CA LEU A 204 -7.31 -9.87 24.52
C LEU A 204 -7.17 -8.68 25.46
N GLY A 205 -6.95 -8.90 26.75
CA GLY A 205 -6.76 -7.82 27.72
C GLY A 205 -5.52 -6.94 27.49
N LYS A 206 -4.57 -7.39 26.66
CA LYS A 206 -3.42 -6.58 26.22
C LYS A 206 -3.65 -5.92 24.87
N THR A 207 -4.32 -6.61 23.95
CA THR A 207 -4.55 -6.12 22.58
C THR A 207 -5.69 -5.10 22.52
N TYR A 208 -6.80 -5.37 23.20
CA TYR A 208 -8.02 -4.60 23.10
C TYR A 208 -7.96 -3.34 23.98
N LEU A 209 -7.94 -2.18 23.35
CA LEU A 209 -7.76 -0.91 24.05
C LEU A 209 -9.08 -0.35 24.56
N SER A 210 -10.08 -0.26 23.69
CA SER A 210 -11.41 0.25 24.05
C SER A 210 -12.45 -0.07 22.97
N MET A 211 -13.73 0.09 23.33
CA MET A 211 -14.84 0.02 22.39
C MET A 211 -14.97 1.26 21.51
N ASN A 212 -14.35 2.37 21.90
CA ASN A 212 -14.37 3.61 21.14
C ASN A 212 -13.13 3.68 20.25
N ALA A 213 -13.26 3.23 18.99
CA ALA A 213 -12.19 3.36 18.01
C ALA A 213 -11.82 4.85 17.78
N PRO A 214 -10.54 5.19 17.51
CA PRO A 214 -10.12 6.55 17.13
C PRO A 214 -10.76 7.03 15.84
N ASN A 215 -11.01 8.35 15.68
CA ASN A 215 -11.70 8.94 14.53
C ASN A 215 -11.01 8.77 13.19
N ASP A 216 -9.71 8.54 13.21
CA ASP A 216 -8.87 8.35 12.05
C ASP A 216 -7.63 7.56 12.49
N ILE A 217 -6.69 7.34 11.58
CA ILE A 217 -5.35 6.89 11.96
C ILE A 217 -4.76 7.84 13.02
N ILE A 218 -4.11 7.27 14.02
CA ILE A 218 -3.58 8.03 15.16
C ILE A 218 -2.23 8.65 14.85
N THR A 219 -1.54 8.17 13.80
CA THR A 219 -0.32 8.81 13.31
C THR A 219 -0.61 10.01 12.41
N ASN A 220 -1.86 10.46 12.30
CA ASN A 220 -2.15 11.71 11.59
C ASN A 220 -1.34 12.86 12.24
N PRO A 221 -0.44 13.53 11.49
CA PRO A 221 0.45 14.53 12.06
C PRO A 221 -0.29 15.71 12.70
N LYS A 222 -1.50 16.00 12.22
CA LYS A 222 -2.37 17.08 12.74
C LYS A 222 -2.97 16.74 14.11
N GLN A 223 -2.93 15.48 14.52
CA GLN A 223 -3.38 15.05 15.85
C GLN A 223 -2.24 15.20 16.86
N SER A 224 -2.56 15.38 18.13
CA SER A 224 -1.59 15.41 19.24
C SER A 224 -1.27 14.02 19.79
N TYR A 225 -2.09 13.02 19.47
CA TYR A 225 -1.90 11.65 19.94
C TYR A 225 -0.73 10.97 19.23
N ARG A 226 0.05 10.17 19.94
CA ARG A 226 1.19 9.43 19.41
C ARG A 226 1.11 7.98 19.87
N ILE A 227 1.70 7.10 19.08
CA ILE A 227 1.85 5.69 19.44
C ILE A 227 2.64 5.63 20.76
N GLN A 228 2.12 4.93 21.76
CA GLN A 228 2.82 4.71 23.02
C GLN A 228 3.89 3.63 22.84
N GLU A 229 4.98 3.69 23.59
CA GLU A 229 6.02 2.65 23.54
C GLU A 229 5.43 1.30 24.02
N LYS A 230 5.66 0.23 23.26
CA LYS A 230 5.23 -1.15 23.61
C LYS A 230 3.73 -1.30 23.91
N TRP A 231 2.91 -0.58 23.15
CA TRP A 231 1.46 -0.55 23.27
C TRP A 231 0.82 -1.75 22.59
N GLY A 232 0.05 -2.55 23.34
CA GLY A 232 -0.65 -3.72 22.82
C GLY A 232 0.00 -5.04 23.16
N LEU A 233 -0.38 -6.08 22.41
CA LEU A 233 0.20 -7.40 22.55
C LEU A 233 1.46 -7.50 21.69
N PRO A 234 2.64 -7.77 22.28
CA PRO A 234 3.81 -8.12 21.48
C PRO A 234 3.56 -9.48 20.83
N SER A 235 3.80 -9.58 19.52
CA SER A 235 3.58 -10.76 18.68
C SER A 235 4.24 -12.02 19.22
N LYS A 236 5.41 -11.92 19.89
CA LYS A 236 6.05 -13.04 20.59
C LYS A 236 5.21 -13.68 21.70
N SER A 237 4.12 -13.02 22.14
CA SER A 237 3.13 -13.57 23.08
C SER A 237 2.02 -14.36 22.38
N LEU A 238 2.02 -14.44 21.05
CA LEU A 238 1.14 -15.31 20.29
C LEU A 238 1.59 -16.76 20.42
N SER A 239 0.62 -17.68 20.45
CA SER A 239 0.90 -19.10 20.42
C SER A 239 1.42 -19.53 19.05
N LYS A 240 2.07 -20.71 18.99
CA LYS A 240 2.48 -21.33 17.71
C LYS A 240 1.33 -21.52 16.71
N LYS A 241 0.07 -21.57 17.18
CA LYS A 241 -1.12 -21.67 16.32
C LYS A 241 -1.60 -20.31 15.80
N GLN A 242 -1.35 -19.23 16.53
CA GLN A 242 -1.77 -17.87 16.18
C GLN A 242 -0.74 -17.14 15.31
N MET A 243 0.56 -17.40 15.54
CA MET A 243 1.64 -16.71 14.84
C MET A 243 1.50 -16.78 13.30
N PRO A 244 1.24 -17.93 12.65
CA PRO A 244 1.10 -17.97 11.20
C PRO A 244 0.00 -17.06 10.65
N SER A 245 -1.12 -16.90 11.36
CA SER A 245 -2.20 -15.98 10.97
C SER A 245 -1.77 -14.52 11.09
N PHE A 246 -1.01 -14.19 12.14
CA PHE A 246 -0.45 -12.85 12.31
C PHE A 246 0.61 -12.52 11.25
N GLU A 247 1.53 -13.44 10.97
CA GLU A 247 2.53 -13.30 9.90
C GLU A 247 1.85 -13.07 8.55
N TYR A 248 0.85 -13.89 8.22
CA TYR A 248 0.11 -13.77 6.98
C TYR A 248 -0.64 -12.43 6.87
N TRP A 249 -1.19 -11.94 7.98
CA TRP A 249 -1.86 -10.64 8.06
C TRP A 249 -0.89 -9.48 7.79
N VAL A 250 0.29 -9.48 8.43
CA VAL A 250 1.33 -8.46 8.19
C VAL A 250 1.84 -8.53 6.75
N MET A 251 2.05 -9.73 6.22
CA MET A 251 2.46 -9.93 4.83
C MET A 251 1.47 -9.33 3.83
N GLN A 252 0.16 -9.27 4.13
CA GLN A 252 -0.80 -8.62 3.23
C GLN A 252 -0.50 -7.16 2.92
N TYR A 253 0.14 -6.48 3.87
CA TYR A 253 0.56 -5.09 3.76
C TYR A 253 1.92 -4.95 3.09
N LEU A 254 2.86 -5.84 3.42
CA LEU A 254 4.17 -5.87 2.75
C LEU A 254 4.03 -6.23 1.26
N ASP A 255 3.12 -7.14 0.93
CA ASP A 255 2.81 -7.55 -0.43
C ASP A 255 2.14 -6.44 -1.26
N LEU A 256 1.89 -5.25 -0.72
CA LEU A 256 1.49 -4.08 -1.52
C LEU A 256 2.66 -3.47 -2.29
N PHE A 257 3.89 -3.70 -1.85
CA PHE A 257 5.10 -3.17 -2.47
C PHE A 257 5.78 -4.20 -3.35
N ASN A 258 6.56 -3.74 -4.33
CA ASN A 258 7.33 -4.65 -5.16
C ASN A 258 8.34 -5.41 -4.28
N ILE A 259 8.22 -6.74 -4.26
CA ILE A 259 9.02 -7.62 -3.41
C ILE A 259 10.52 -7.43 -3.63
N GLN A 260 10.95 -7.13 -4.87
CA GLN A 260 12.37 -6.96 -5.19
C GLN A 260 12.96 -5.75 -4.45
N LEU A 261 12.15 -4.72 -4.20
CA LEU A 261 12.56 -3.49 -3.53
C LEU A 261 12.61 -3.64 -2.01
N ILE A 262 11.64 -4.36 -1.44
CA ILE A 262 11.53 -4.49 0.02
C ILE A 262 12.04 -5.84 0.53
N LYS A 263 12.73 -6.62 -0.32
CA LYS A 263 13.20 -7.97 -0.01
C LYS A 263 14.05 -8.00 1.25
N ARG A 264 15.02 -7.10 1.36
CA ARG A 264 15.92 -6.99 2.53
C ARG A 264 15.11 -6.79 3.82
N PHE A 265 14.15 -5.88 3.79
CA PHE A 265 13.28 -5.63 4.93
C PHE A 265 12.40 -6.86 5.28
N ILE A 266 11.81 -7.51 4.28
CA ILE A 266 11.02 -8.73 4.49
C ILE A 266 11.86 -9.86 5.07
N ASP A 267 13.08 -10.06 4.57
CA ASP A 267 14.00 -11.09 5.05
C ASP A 267 14.36 -10.84 6.52
N GLU A 268 14.67 -9.60 6.89
CA GLU A 268 14.94 -9.20 8.28
C GLU A 268 13.72 -9.45 9.19
N VAL A 269 12.51 -9.02 8.78
CA VAL A 269 11.29 -9.26 9.57
C VAL A 269 11.01 -10.76 9.74
N LYS A 270 11.28 -11.58 8.71
CA LYS A 270 11.14 -13.04 8.75
C LYS A 270 12.20 -13.71 9.61
N GLU A 271 13.44 -13.23 9.59
CA GLU A 271 14.53 -13.73 10.44
C GLU A 271 14.17 -13.59 11.92
N HIS A 272 13.57 -12.46 12.29
CA HIS A 272 13.04 -12.21 13.63
C HIS A 272 11.64 -12.79 13.86
N LYS A 273 11.11 -13.61 12.94
CA LYS A 273 9.78 -14.26 13.01
C LYS A 273 8.66 -13.31 13.44
N PHE A 274 8.74 -12.05 12.99
CA PHE A 274 7.79 -11.02 13.34
C PHE A 274 7.66 -10.77 14.87
N GLU A 275 8.57 -11.29 15.73
CA GLU A 275 8.47 -11.33 17.21
C GLU A 275 8.59 -9.95 17.88
N GLU A 276 8.96 -8.93 17.12
CA GLU A 276 9.22 -7.57 17.58
C GLU A 276 8.10 -6.57 17.24
N LEU A 277 6.98 -7.07 16.73
CA LEU A 277 5.81 -6.25 16.44
C LEU A 277 4.85 -6.21 17.62
N TYR A 278 4.25 -5.05 17.84
CA TYR A 278 3.11 -4.87 18.74
C TYR A 278 1.84 -4.73 17.91
N PHE A 279 0.73 -5.25 18.43
CA PHE A 279 -0.56 -5.00 17.81
C PHE A 279 -1.64 -4.64 18.83
N VAL A 280 -2.50 -3.72 18.41
CA VAL A 280 -3.65 -3.21 19.18
C VAL A 280 -4.92 -3.24 18.35
N TRP A 281 -6.05 -3.32 19.04
CA TRP A 281 -7.39 -3.23 18.46
C TRP A 281 -8.27 -2.28 19.27
N SER A 282 -9.12 -1.52 18.61
CA SER A 282 -10.19 -0.73 19.21
C SER A 282 -11.47 -0.85 18.39
N GLY A 283 -12.62 -0.75 19.05
CA GLY A 283 -13.93 -0.86 18.40
C GLY A 283 -14.49 -2.28 18.42
N HIS A 284 -15.37 -2.56 17.48
CA HIS A 284 -16.09 -3.83 17.44
C HIS A 284 -15.20 -4.97 16.92
N LEU A 285 -15.40 -6.19 17.43
CA LEU A 285 -14.77 -7.39 16.89
C LEU A 285 -15.56 -7.97 15.71
N ASP A 286 -16.89 -7.87 15.77
CA ASP A 286 -17.75 -8.06 14.60
C ASP A 286 -17.62 -6.81 13.72
N ILE A 287 -16.89 -6.96 12.63
CA ILE A 287 -16.53 -5.89 11.71
C ILE A 287 -17.65 -5.54 10.71
N SER A 288 -18.78 -6.25 10.77
CA SER A 288 -19.91 -6.07 9.86
C SER A 288 -20.56 -4.69 10.03
N ASN A 289 -20.14 -3.72 9.21
CA ASN A 289 -20.62 -2.33 9.23
C ASN A 289 -20.45 -1.65 10.59
N LYS A 290 -19.33 -1.89 11.26
CA LYS A 290 -19.02 -1.29 12.56
C LYS A 290 -17.72 -0.50 12.50
N ASN A 291 -17.63 0.48 13.40
CA ASN A 291 -16.40 1.24 13.60
C ASN A 291 -15.37 0.39 14.36
N PHE A 292 -14.19 0.27 13.78
CA PHE A 292 -13.04 -0.39 14.40
C PHE A 292 -11.72 0.21 13.90
N TYR A 293 -10.67 -0.12 14.62
CA TYR A 293 -9.32 0.34 14.35
C TYR A 293 -8.31 -0.71 14.82
N TYR A 294 -7.24 -0.89 14.06
CA TYR A 294 -6.06 -1.59 14.55
C TYR A 294 -4.78 -0.91 14.11
N LEU A 295 -3.73 -1.19 14.88
CA LEU A 295 -2.36 -0.79 14.61
C LEU A 295 -1.46 -2.00 14.82
N ILE A 296 -0.55 -2.24 13.87
CA ILE A 296 0.56 -3.18 13.98
C ILE A 296 1.84 -2.40 13.75
N TYR A 297 2.81 -2.47 14.67
CA TYR A 297 3.98 -1.63 14.56
C TYR A 297 5.22 -2.10 15.31
N ASN A 298 6.35 -1.54 14.89
CA ASN A 298 7.57 -1.34 15.68
C ASN A 298 8.23 -0.02 15.20
N ASP A 299 9.53 0.16 15.45
CA ASP A 299 10.26 1.37 15.06
C ASP A 299 10.45 1.51 13.54
N ARG A 300 10.26 0.43 12.77
CA ARG A 300 10.51 0.37 11.32
C ARG A 300 9.25 0.22 10.50
N ILE A 301 8.22 -0.44 10.99
CA ILE A 301 6.94 -0.60 10.31
C ILE A 301 5.79 -0.04 11.14
N ILE A 302 4.89 0.67 10.47
CA ILE A 302 3.58 1.05 11.02
C ILE A 302 2.52 0.66 10.00
N ILE A 303 1.56 -0.14 10.44
CA ILE A 303 0.34 -0.47 9.72
C ILE A 303 -0.82 0.02 10.56
N GLU A 304 -1.62 0.93 10.03
CA GLU A 304 -2.89 1.29 10.64
C GLU A 304 -4.04 1.03 9.68
N HIS A 305 -5.18 0.72 10.27
CA HIS A 305 -6.43 0.56 9.56
C HIS A 305 -7.55 1.09 10.44
N SER A 306 -8.30 2.06 9.92
CA SER A 306 -9.44 2.69 10.57
C SER A 306 -10.66 2.53 9.69
N VAL A 307 -11.74 1.98 10.26
CA VAL A 307 -13.04 1.88 9.60
C VAL A 307 -14.05 2.71 10.39
N ARG A 308 -14.79 3.50 9.62
CA ARG A 308 -15.88 4.36 10.06
C ARG A 308 -17.13 4.10 9.24
N ASP A 309 -18.26 4.60 9.69
CA ASP A 309 -19.55 4.47 8.99
C ASP A 309 -19.51 5.04 7.55
N ASN A 310 -18.60 5.98 7.27
CA ASN A 310 -18.46 6.62 5.97
C ASN A 310 -17.10 6.42 5.30
N HIS A 311 -16.02 6.13 6.03
CA HIS A 311 -14.66 6.08 5.47
C HIS A 311 -13.88 4.88 5.98
N ILE A 312 -13.02 4.36 5.11
CA ILE A 312 -11.97 3.38 5.45
C ILE A 312 -10.64 4.07 5.15
N HIS A 313 -9.71 4.06 6.10
CA HIS A 313 -8.33 4.50 5.87
C HIS A 313 -7.37 3.39 6.28
N SER A 314 -6.34 3.17 5.46
CA SER A 314 -5.25 2.28 5.79
C SER A 314 -3.93 2.90 5.36
N ILE A 315 -2.91 2.75 6.21
CA ILE A 315 -1.57 3.23 5.94
C ILE A 315 -0.59 2.10 6.22
N THR A 316 0.40 1.95 5.34
CA THR A 316 1.57 1.11 5.58
C THR A 316 2.81 1.95 5.36
N ARG A 317 3.62 2.07 6.41
CA ARG A 317 4.83 2.87 6.44
C ARG A 317 6.00 1.98 6.81
N ILE A 318 7.07 2.01 6.02
CA ILE A 318 8.29 1.25 6.26
C ILE A 318 9.48 2.21 6.21
N THR A 319 10.32 2.12 7.24
CA THR A 319 11.59 2.84 7.39
C THR A 319 12.71 1.81 7.41
N PHE A 320 13.73 2.00 6.57
CA PHE A 320 14.76 1.01 6.28
C PHE A 320 16.01 1.17 7.12
#